data_AF-A0A7C5CJA0-F1
#
_entry.id   AF-A0A7C5CJA0-F1
#
_cell.length_a   1.000
_cell.length_b   1.000
_cell.length_c   1.000
_cell.angle_alpha   90.00
_cell.angle_beta   90.00
_cell.angle_gamma   90.00
#
_symmetry.space_group_name_H-M   'P 1'
#
loop_
_entity.id
_entity.type
_entity.pdbx_description
1 polymer ?
#
loop_
_entity_poly.entity_id
_entity_poly.type
_entity_poly.pdbx_seq_one_letter_code
_entity_poly.pdbx_strand_id
1 'polypeptide(L)'
;MSITKDTISKKACVRMEECYMRATVGYNDLTYRDKINQAINSVEKELDIHPEVINRKDSKSIGYLTVEFSGDDYICTRNSGEFIQKFLDKLDISECV
;
A
#
# COMPACT_ATOMS: atom_id res chain seq x y z
N MET A 1 -31.35 -16.62 -3.96
CA MET A 1 -30.54 -15.81 -3.03
C MET A 1 -29.09 -16.18 -3.24
N SER A 2 -28.37 -15.44 -4.08
CA SER A 2 -26.97 -15.69 -4.36
C SER A 2 -26.16 -14.62 -3.64
N ILE A 3 -25.37 -15.07 -2.67
CA ILE A 3 -24.52 -14.26 -1.80
C ILE A 3 -23.55 -13.49 -2.71
N THR A 4 -23.65 -12.16 -2.70
CA THR A 4 -22.68 -11.28 -3.36
C THR A 4 -21.31 -11.57 -2.78
N LYS A 5 -20.40 -12.10 -3.61
CA LYS A 5 -18.96 -12.02 -3.37
C LYS A 5 -18.64 -10.53 -3.24
N ASP A 6 -18.46 -10.05 -2.01
CA ASP A 6 -17.74 -8.80 -1.77
C ASP A 6 -16.33 -9.00 -2.32
N THR A 7 -16.19 -8.67 -3.60
CA THR A 7 -14.93 -8.69 -4.30
C THR A 7 -14.13 -7.57 -3.66
N ILE A 8 -13.21 -7.93 -2.75
CA ILE A 8 -12.17 -7.02 -2.28
C ILE A 8 -11.55 -6.47 -3.56
N SER A 9 -11.84 -5.20 -3.88
CA SER A 9 -11.27 -4.54 -5.03
C SER A 9 -9.79 -4.38 -4.74
N LYS A 10 -8.99 -5.37 -5.14
CA LYS A 10 -7.53 -5.43 -5.02
C LYS A 10 -6.89 -4.41 -5.97
N LYS A 11 -7.17 -3.13 -5.74
CA LYS A 11 -6.66 -2.02 -6.53
C LYS A 11 -5.80 -1.17 -5.63
N ALA A 12 -4.63 -0.81 -6.12
CA ALA A 12 -3.81 0.22 -5.52
C ALA A 12 -3.89 1.49 -6.36
N CYS A 13 -3.83 2.65 -5.71
CA CYS A 13 -3.58 3.90 -6.39
C CYS A 13 -2.12 4.27 -6.16
N VAL A 14 -1.32 4.29 -7.22
CA VAL A 14 0.09 4.70 -7.17
C VAL A 14 0.19 6.09 -7.78
N ARG A 15 0.77 7.03 -7.04
CA ARG A 15 1.03 8.38 -7.54
C ARG A 15 2.50 8.70 -7.44
N MET A 16 3.02 9.31 -8.50
CA MET A 16 4.38 9.79 -8.59
C MET A 16 4.32 11.26 -9.00
N GLU A 17 4.87 12.12 -8.16
CA GLU A 17 5.06 13.55 -8.39
C GLU A 17 6.55 13.86 -8.22
N GLU A 18 7.00 15.06 -8.60
CA GLU A 18 8.41 15.42 -8.42
C GLU A 18 8.81 15.24 -6.95
N CYS A 19 9.85 14.43 -6.71
CA CYS A 19 10.39 14.18 -5.38
C CYS A 19 9.43 13.49 -4.38
N TYR A 20 8.34 12.90 -4.88
CA TYR A 20 7.32 12.29 -4.04
C TYR A 20 6.70 11.07 -4.71
N MET A 21 6.59 9.97 -3.98
CA MET A 21 5.94 8.76 -4.45
C MET A 21 5.05 8.20 -3.35
N ARG A 22 3.83 7.77 -3.70
CA ARG A 22 2.94 7.11 -2.76
C ARG A 22 2.16 5.96 -3.39
N ALA A 23 1.85 4.96 -2.58
CA ALA A 23 0.91 3.89 -2.91
C ALA A 23 -0.18 3.83 -1.84
N THR A 24 -1.45 3.89 -2.27
CA THR A 24 -2.62 3.77 -1.40
C THR A 24 -3.38 2.49 -1.71
N VAL A 25 -3.65 1.69 -0.68
CA VAL A 25 -4.47 0.47 -0.76
C VAL A 25 -5.68 0.61 0.15
N GLY A 26 -6.87 0.41 -0.42
CA GLY A 26 -8.13 0.37 0.32
C GLY A 26 -8.35 -0.99 0.98
N TYR A 27 -9.00 -0.99 2.14
CA TYR A 27 -9.48 -2.19 2.81
C TYR A 27 -10.93 -2.00 3.27
N ASN A 28 -11.72 -3.07 3.23
CA ASN A 28 -13.11 -3.09 3.72
C ASN A 28 -13.31 -4.02 4.93
N ASP A 29 -12.27 -4.74 5.33
CA ASP A 29 -12.22 -5.56 6.53
C ASP A 29 -10.86 -5.44 7.26
N LEU A 30 -10.87 -5.75 8.57
CA LEU A 30 -9.69 -5.64 9.43
C LEU A 30 -8.63 -6.70 9.16
N THR A 31 -9.01 -7.87 8.64
CA THR A 31 -8.07 -8.93 8.27
C THR A 31 -7.21 -8.47 7.10
N TYR A 32 -7.82 -7.83 6.09
CA TYR A 32 -7.08 -7.28 4.97
C TYR A 32 -6.19 -6.11 5.38
N ARG A 33 -6.65 -5.24 6.28
CA ARG A 33 -5.79 -4.21 6.90
C ARG A 33 -4.54 -4.82 7.54
N ASP A 34 -4.70 -5.90 8.31
CA ASP A 34 -3.58 -6.55 8.99
C ASP A 34 -2.61 -7.20 7.98
N LYS A 35 -3.13 -7.74 6.86
CA LYS A 35 -2.30 -8.20 5.73
C LYS A 35 -1.50 -7.07 5.09
N ILE A 36 -2.11 -5.90 4.88
CA ILE A 36 -1.40 -4.72 4.35
C ILE A 36 -0.25 -4.33 5.28
N ASN A 37 -0.49 -4.24 6.59
CA ASN A 37 0.56 -3.91 7.56
C ASN A 37 1.68 -4.96 7.59
N GLN A 38 1.34 -6.25 7.50
CA GLN A 38 2.34 -7.33 7.44
C GLN A 38 3.17 -7.25 6.16
N ALA A 39 2.55 -6.94 5.02
CA ALA A 39 3.25 -6.75 3.76
C ALA A 39 4.24 -5.58 3.84
N ILE A 40 3.80 -4.41 4.35
CA ILE A 40 4.67 -3.24 4.57
C ILE A 40 5.85 -3.62 5.45
N ASN A 41 5.60 -4.11 6.66
CA ASN A 41 6.67 -4.51 7.61
C ASN A 41 7.64 -5.54 7.02
N SER A 42 7.15 -6.43 6.15
CA SER A 42 8.01 -7.42 5.49
C SER A 42 8.93 -6.78 4.45
N VAL A 43 8.43 -5.82 3.66
CA VAL A 43 9.23 -5.14 2.63
C VAL A 43 10.22 -4.18 3.27
N GLU A 44 9.81 -3.46 4.33
CA GLU A 44 10.71 -2.58 5.10
C GLU A 44 11.96 -3.32 5.58
N LYS A 45 11.78 -4.52 6.16
CA LYS A 45 12.90 -5.35 6.62
C LYS A 45 13.72 -5.94 5.49
N GLU A 46 13.09 -6.24 4.36
CA GLU A 46 13.77 -6.85 3.20
C GLU A 46 14.67 -5.85 2.49
N LEU A 47 14.27 -4.58 2.44
CA LEU A 47 14.97 -3.53 1.72
C LEU A 47 15.74 -2.55 2.61
N ASP A 48 15.55 -2.61 3.94
CA ASP A 48 16.06 -1.62 4.90
C ASP A 48 15.60 -0.19 4.55
N ILE A 49 14.29 -0.06 4.27
CA ILE A 49 13.63 1.19 3.87
C ILE A 49 12.47 1.45 4.82
N HIS A 50 12.31 2.69 5.28
CA HIS A 50 11.30 3.07 6.26
C HIS A 50 10.45 4.23 5.75
N PRO A 51 9.43 3.95 4.90
CA PRO A 51 8.52 4.98 4.41
C PRO A 51 7.59 5.49 5.52
N GLU A 52 6.91 6.60 5.23
CA GLU A 52 5.81 7.04 6.07
C GLU A 52 4.56 6.18 5.79
N VAL A 53 3.93 5.66 6.85
CA VAL A 53 2.72 4.84 6.74
C VAL A 53 1.54 5.57 7.36
N ILE A 54 0.59 5.98 6.52
CA ILE A 54 -0.60 6.71 6.93
C ILE A 54 -1.81 5.78 6.90
N ASN A 55 -2.48 5.66 8.05
CA ASN A 55 -3.72 4.88 8.18
C ASN A 55 -4.92 5.82 8.30
N ARG A 56 -5.75 5.88 7.26
CA ARG A 56 -6.99 6.66 7.23
C ARG A 56 -8.18 5.72 7.38
N LYS A 57 -8.91 5.84 8.48
CA LYS A 57 -10.14 5.08 8.72
C LYS A 57 -11.36 5.89 8.31
N ASP A 58 -12.16 5.33 7.41
CA ASP A 58 -13.45 5.91 7.05
C ASP A 58 -14.58 5.33 7.91
N SER A 59 -14.46 4.06 8.33
CA SER A 59 -15.37 3.42 9.28
C SER A 59 -14.63 2.40 10.17
N LYS A 60 -15.37 1.58 10.94
CA LYS A 60 -14.78 0.56 11.82
C LYS A 60 -13.95 -0.48 11.06
N SER A 61 -14.36 -0.84 9.84
CA SER A 61 -13.71 -1.88 9.03
C SER A 61 -13.25 -1.39 7.67
N ILE A 62 -13.63 -0.17 7.26
CA ILE A 62 -13.30 0.40 5.96
C ILE A 62 -12.29 1.53 6.14
N GLY A 63 -11.27 1.56 5.29
CA GLY A 63 -10.28 2.62 5.27
C GLY A 63 -9.23 2.43 4.19
N TYR A 64 -8.16 3.20 4.32
CA TYR A 64 -7.04 3.23 3.41
C TYR A 64 -5.74 3.21 4.19
N LEU A 65 -4.76 2.48 3.66
CA LEU A 65 -3.37 2.54 4.08
C LEU A 65 -2.56 3.11 2.94
N THR A 66 -1.80 4.16 3.23
CA THR A 66 -0.91 4.81 2.27
C THR A 66 0.52 4.65 2.75
N VAL A 67 1.39 4.21 1.84
CA VAL A 67 2.84 4.25 2.00
C VAL A 67 3.34 5.46 1.22
N GLU A 68 4.06 6.36 1.88
CA GLU A 68 4.58 7.61 1.30
C GLU A 68 6.10 7.67 1.40
N PHE A 69 6.70 8.07 0.29
CA PHE A 69 8.12 8.36 0.14
C PHE A 69 8.25 9.83 -0.17
N SER A 70 8.68 10.61 0.80
CA SER A 70 8.84 12.06 0.73
C SER A 70 10.22 12.47 1.20
N GLY A 71 10.71 13.61 0.71
CA GLY A 71 11.99 14.17 1.13
C GLY A 71 13.21 13.57 0.46
N ASP A 72 14.35 14.26 0.64
CA ASP A 72 15.60 14.07 -0.10
C ASP A 72 16.14 12.64 -0.08
N ASP A 73 15.86 11.88 0.98
CA ASP A 73 16.30 10.50 1.16
C ASP A 73 15.69 9.53 0.14
N TYR A 74 14.55 9.89 -0.46
CA TYR A 74 13.83 9.04 -1.41
C TYR A 74 13.76 9.62 -2.84
N ILE A 75 14.14 10.87 -3.03
CA ILE A 75 14.16 11.54 -4.34
C ILE A 75 15.08 10.80 -5.31
N CYS A 76 14.56 10.46 -6.50
CA CYS A 76 15.32 9.80 -7.56
C CYS A 76 15.96 8.45 -7.17
N THR A 77 15.54 7.84 -6.06
CA THR A 77 16.03 6.51 -5.66
C THR A 77 15.20 5.42 -6.33
N ARG A 78 15.85 4.33 -6.76
CA ARG A 78 15.14 3.12 -7.25
C ARG A 78 14.38 2.40 -6.14
N ASN A 79 14.76 2.69 -4.90
CA ASN A 79 14.32 2.05 -3.67
C ASN A 79 12.82 2.22 -3.44
N SER A 80 12.25 3.40 -3.74
CA SER A 80 10.81 3.66 -3.60
C SER A 80 9.97 2.83 -4.58
N GLY A 81 10.39 2.77 -5.85
CA GLY A 81 9.74 1.94 -6.87
C GLY A 81 9.83 0.44 -6.57
N GLU A 82 11.00 -0.03 -6.13
CA GLU A 82 11.19 -1.44 -5.73
C GLU A 82 10.32 -1.80 -4.52
N PHE A 83 10.24 -0.91 -3.53
CA PHE A 83 9.38 -1.10 -2.37
C PHE A 83 7.92 -1.25 -2.79
N ILE A 84 7.41 -0.31 -3.60
CA ILE A 84 6.00 -0.34 -4.04
C ILE A 84 5.72 -1.61 -4.84
N GLN A 85 6.61 -2.03 -5.74
CA GLN A 85 6.43 -3.27 -6.49
C GLN A 85 6.32 -4.49 -5.56
N LYS A 86 7.30 -4.67 -4.65
CA LYS A 86 7.29 -5.80 -3.70
C LYS A 86 6.09 -5.75 -2.76
N PHE A 87 5.67 -4.56 -2.36
CA PHE A 87 4.50 -4.34 -1.53
C PHE A 87 3.21 -4.81 -2.23
N LEU A 88 3.02 -4.43 -3.50
CA LEU A 88 1.86 -4.84 -4.29
C LEU A 88 1.88 -6.34 -4.61
N ASP A 89 3.06 -6.91 -4.91
CA ASP A 89 3.24 -8.34 -5.16
C ASP A 89 2.85 -9.18 -3.94
N LYS A 90 3.27 -8.78 -2.73
CA LYS A 90 2.88 -9.46 -1.47
C LYS A 90 1.38 -9.41 -1.19
N LEU A 91 0.67 -8.43 -1.76
CA LEU A 91 -0.78 -8.29 -1.65
C LEU A 91 -1.56 -8.91 -2.81
N ASP A 92 -0.86 -9.49 -3.79
CA ASP A 92 -1.46 -10.04 -5.01
C ASP A 92 -2.34 -8.98 -5.72
N ILE A 93 -1.84 -7.74 -5.78
CA ILE A 93 -2.44 -6.61 -6.49
C ILE A 93 -1.74 -6.48 -7.84
N SER A 94 -2.43 -6.88 -8.90
CA SER A 94 -1.93 -6.80 -10.28
C SER A 94 -2.38 -5.56 -11.04
N GLU A 95 -3.35 -4.80 -10.50
CA GLU A 95 -3.93 -3.62 -11.15
C GLU A 95 -3.73 -2.37 -10.29
N CYS A 96 -3.11 -1.36 -10.89
CA CYS A 96 -3.00 -0.01 -10.34
C CYS A 96 -3.95 0.93 -11.09
N VAL A 97 -4.57 1.87 -10.36
CA VAL A 97 -5.46 2.91 -10.89
C VAL A 97 -4.85 4.30 -10.72
#